data_AF-A0A2A9GL65-F1
#
_entry.id   AF-A0A2A9GL65-F1
#
_cell.length_a   1.000
_cell.length_b   1.000
_cell.length_c   1.000
_cell.angle_alpha   90.00
_cell.angle_beta   90.00
_cell.angle_gamma   90.00
#
_symmetry.space_group_name_H-M   'P 1'
#
loop_
_entity.id
_entity.type
_entity.pdbx_description
1 polymer ?
#
loop_
_entity_poly.entity_id
_entity_poly.type
_entity_poly.pdbx_seq_one_letter_code
_entity_poly.pdbx_strand_id
1 'polypeptide(L)'
;MSARTVDITLVMDPRFTGGTAQAFRTDVLACRARGMRVGIEFFEAGAFYLPTEAPNPTLLELADLDDIVLSPDRSAMTFLHNPQIFGRAQLGRAPRPPRLPKSERIFVVAHHPPFLGDGALAYDPLGTDQAIARLLPEPKTVEWLPVSGLVRAQLRSFQPFLALHAQDWPNSFDTGQWQPKREKLQPGLWTIGRHGRAHEDKWPDAAEDIAASLPARRDLHPRVLGAEAEFFASRGVDVSGWDILPFGTEDVAGFLDGLDLFSYFHSARWREAFGRTVAEAMMMGLRCVLDPALRPTFGPHALYCHPREVTQVVSRIREAPNGHRLAAMQAGAWCRAEFDIAQIGARLDALAAKPARRLSRGMRTASPLVTTRKLVGFRRRAAAREAAQS
;
A
#
# COMPACT_ATOMS: atom_id res chain seq x y z
N MET A 1 -27.08 14.88 26.14
CA MET A 1 -25.63 14.87 25.87
C MET A 1 -25.39 15.58 24.54
N SER A 2 -24.39 16.47 24.46
CA SER A 2 -24.02 17.14 23.20
C SER A 2 -23.42 16.14 22.22
N ALA A 3 -23.75 16.24 20.93
CA ALA A 3 -23.23 15.34 19.90
C ALA A 3 -21.70 15.52 19.75
N ARG A 4 -20.95 14.42 19.81
CA ARG A 4 -19.50 14.41 19.63
C ARG A 4 -19.18 14.64 18.15
N THR A 5 -18.84 15.87 17.83
CA THR A 5 -18.56 16.34 16.45
C THR A 5 -17.06 16.47 16.25
N VAL A 6 -16.56 15.97 15.12
CA VAL A 6 -15.15 16.01 14.72
C VAL A 6 -15.01 16.52 13.28
N ASP A 7 -13.80 16.91 12.87
CA ASP A 7 -13.54 17.32 11.49
C ASP A 7 -13.35 16.11 10.58
N ILE A 8 -12.66 15.09 11.07
CA ILE A 8 -12.34 13.88 10.32
C ILE A 8 -12.53 12.64 11.19
N THR A 9 -13.11 11.59 10.61
CA THR A 9 -13.19 10.26 11.23
C THR A 9 -12.44 9.25 10.38
N LEU A 10 -11.54 8.48 10.97
CA LEU A 10 -10.87 7.37 10.31
C LEU A 10 -11.37 6.04 10.87
N VAL A 11 -11.74 5.12 9.99
CA VAL A 11 -12.35 3.82 10.34
C VAL A 11 -11.46 2.69 9.86
N MET A 12 -11.12 1.76 10.75
CA MET A 12 -10.17 0.67 10.48
C MET A 12 -10.44 -0.55 11.36
N ASP A 13 -10.05 -1.75 10.90
CA ASP A 13 -9.95 -2.92 11.77
C ASP A 13 -8.66 -2.85 12.61
N PRO A 14 -8.74 -2.88 13.95
CA PRO A 14 -7.57 -2.69 14.81
C PRO A 14 -6.56 -3.84 14.68
N ARG A 15 -6.90 -4.97 14.02
CA ARG A 15 -5.99 -6.10 13.77
C ARG A 15 -5.10 -5.91 12.55
N PHE A 16 -5.25 -4.83 11.78
CA PHE A 16 -4.35 -4.55 10.66
C PHE A 16 -2.90 -4.37 11.13
N THR A 17 -1.98 -4.91 10.33
CA THR A 17 -0.53 -4.80 10.53
C THR A 17 0.18 -4.28 9.26
N GLY A 18 1.46 -3.94 9.40
CA GLY A 18 2.30 -3.51 8.29
C GLY A 18 1.84 -2.18 7.64
N GLY A 19 1.93 -2.10 6.30
CA GLY A 19 1.77 -0.85 5.57
C GLY A 19 0.40 -0.18 5.75
N THR A 20 -0.68 -0.95 5.83
CA THR A 20 -2.04 -0.42 6.05
C THR A 20 -2.19 0.22 7.42
N ALA A 21 -1.67 -0.43 8.47
CA ALA A 21 -1.68 0.09 9.83
C ALA A 21 -0.79 1.34 9.97
N GLN A 22 0.40 1.32 9.36
CA GLN A 22 1.29 2.47 9.32
C GLN A 22 0.65 3.66 8.60
N ALA A 23 0.02 3.44 7.45
CA ALA A 23 -0.65 4.51 6.71
C ALA A 23 -1.79 5.14 7.52
N PHE A 24 -2.65 4.32 8.14
CA PHE A 24 -3.70 4.81 9.03
C PHE A 24 -3.17 5.63 10.19
N ARG A 25 -2.13 5.13 10.87
CA ARG A 25 -1.48 5.86 11.97
C ARG A 25 -0.91 7.20 11.50
N THR A 26 -0.23 7.22 10.36
CA THR A 26 0.29 8.46 9.76
C THR A 26 -0.84 9.45 9.49
N ASP A 27 -1.96 9.00 8.93
CA ASP A 27 -3.09 9.88 8.61
C ASP A 27 -3.73 10.48 9.88
N VAL A 28 -3.91 9.67 10.94
CA VAL A 28 -4.38 10.14 12.25
C VAL A 28 -3.47 11.23 12.80
N LEU A 29 -2.16 10.95 12.88
CA LEU A 29 -1.18 11.87 13.46
C LEU A 29 -1.01 13.15 12.63
N ALA A 30 -1.10 13.05 11.30
CA ALA A 30 -1.01 14.20 10.41
C ALA A 30 -2.20 15.14 10.55
N CYS A 31 -3.42 14.60 10.63
CA CYS A 31 -4.62 15.41 10.84
C CYS A 31 -4.57 16.09 12.22
N ARG A 32 -4.12 15.36 13.24
CA ARG A 32 -3.91 15.89 14.59
C ARG A 32 -2.88 17.02 14.62
N ALA A 33 -1.72 16.84 13.97
CA ALA A 33 -0.68 17.86 13.90
C ALA A 33 -1.15 19.15 13.19
N ARG A 34 -2.22 19.07 12.40
CA ARG A 34 -2.87 20.23 11.77
C ARG A 34 -3.94 20.90 12.64
N GLY A 35 -4.11 20.46 13.88
CA GLY A 35 -5.12 20.97 14.81
C GLY A 35 -6.55 20.54 14.47
N MET A 36 -6.73 19.53 13.62
CA MET A 36 -8.05 18.97 13.34
C MET A 36 -8.52 18.17 14.54
N ARG A 37 -9.82 18.23 14.83
CA ARG A 37 -10.45 17.32 15.76
C ARG A 37 -10.63 15.97 15.07
N VAL A 38 -9.93 14.95 15.54
CA VAL A 38 -9.89 13.62 14.91
C VAL A 38 -10.75 12.63 15.68
N GLY A 39 -11.56 11.86 14.96
CA GLY A 39 -12.27 10.71 15.48
C GLY A 39 -11.76 9.40 14.92
N ILE A 40 -11.87 8.33 15.72
CA ILE A 40 -11.50 6.97 15.31
C ILE A 40 -12.69 6.04 15.57
N GLU A 41 -13.02 5.20 14.59
CA GLU A 41 -13.88 4.03 14.78
C GLU A 41 -13.06 2.78 14.48
N PHE A 42 -12.77 1.99 15.53
CA PHE A 42 -12.27 0.64 15.34
C PHE A 42 -13.42 -0.29 15.04
N PHE A 43 -13.32 -1.04 13.95
CA PHE A 43 -14.35 -1.98 13.50
C PHE A 43 -13.73 -3.34 13.18
N GLU A 44 -14.07 -4.35 13.96
CA GLU A 44 -13.63 -5.73 13.72
C GLU A 44 -14.48 -6.39 12.63
N ALA A 45 -13.90 -6.60 11.45
CA ALA A 45 -14.57 -7.32 10.38
C ALA A 45 -14.76 -8.81 10.71
N GLY A 46 -15.92 -9.33 10.32
CA GLY A 46 -16.25 -10.74 10.45
C GLY A 46 -15.53 -11.60 9.40
N ALA A 47 -14.96 -12.72 9.83
CA ALA A 47 -14.33 -13.73 8.96
C ALA A 47 -13.25 -13.17 8.00
N PHE A 48 -12.66 -12.02 8.32
CA PHE A 48 -11.49 -11.48 7.63
C PHE A 48 -10.19 -11.88 8.33
N TYR A 49 -10.19 -11.80 9.66
CA TYR A 49 -9.15 -12.31 10.54
C TYR A 49 -9.62 -13.56 11.27
N LEU A 50 -8.67 -14.39 11.70
CA LEU A 50 -8.94 -15.48 12.63
C LEU A 50 -9.34 -14.92 14.00
N PRO A 51 -10.20 -15.63 14.76
CA PRO A 51 -10.60 -15.18 16.10
C PRO A 51 -9.44 -15.01 17.09
N THR A 52 -8.31 -15.70 16.85
CA THR A 52 -7.11 -15.65 17.69
C THR A 52 -6.18 -14.48 17.37
N GLU A 53 -6.41 -13.75 16.27
CA GLU A 53 -5.55 -12.63 15.90
C GLU A 53 -5.86 -11.41 16.78
N ALA A 54 -4.86 -11.00 17.56
CA ALA A 54 -4.98 -9.89 18.48
C ALA A 54 -4.94 -8.53 17.76
N PRO A 55 -5.62 -7.50 18.29
CA PRO A 55 -5.44 -6.12 17.86
C PRO A 55 -3.97 -5.68 17.89
N ASN A 56 -3.60 -4.84 16.92
CA ASN A 56 -2.28 -4.24 16.85
C ASN A 56 -2.14 -3.17 17.95
N PRO A 57 -1.20 -3.34 18.92
CA PRO A 57 -1.03 -2.40 20.02
C PRO A 57 -0.77 -0.96 19.57
N THR A 58 0.01 -0.77 18.50
CA THR A 58 0.34 0.56 17.97
C THR A 58 -0.87 1.28 17.36
N LEU A 59 -1.92 0.54 16.96
CA LEU A 59 -3.19 1.16 16.59
C LEU A 59 -4.01 1.51 17.82
N LEU A 60 -4.04 0.62 18.83
CA LEU A 60 -4.77 0.86 20.07
C LEU A 60 -4.23 2.07 20.85
N GLU A 61 -2.91 2.29 20.85
CA GLU A 61 -2.28 3.49 21.43
C GLU A 61 -2.84 4.81 20.89
N LEU A 62 -3.43 4.81 19.69
CA LEU A 62 -4.09 6.01 19.14
C LEU A 62 -5.39 6.34 19.87
N ALA A 63 -6.09 5.33 20.42
CA ALA A 63 -7.29 5.56 21.21
C ALA A 63 -7.00 6.18 22.58
N ASP A 64 -5.78 6.03 23.07
CA ASP A 64 -5.34 6.54 24.37
C ASP A 64 -4.87 8.01 24.31
N LEU A 65 -4.88 8.63 23.12
CA LEU A 65 -4.55 10.04 22.95
C LEU A 65 -5.74 10.91 23.40
N ASP A 66 -5.49 11.86 24.31
CA ASP A 66 -6.50 12.70 24.97
C ASP A 66 -7.43 13.46 24.01
N ASP A 67 -6.94 13.80 22.82
CA ASP A 67 -7.65 14.60 21.81
C ASP A 67 -8.33 13.76 20.71
N ILE A 68 -8.29 12.42 20.82
CA ILE A 68 -9.00 11.51 19.92
C ILE A 68 -10.41 11.23 20.43
N VAL A 69 -11.40 11.36 19.55
CA VAL A 69 -12.80 11.03 19.85
C VAL A 69 -13.13 9.65 19.32
N LEU A 70 -13.33 8.66 20.20
CA LEU A 70 -13.76 7.32 19.79
C LEU A 70 -15.23 7.31 19.36
N SER A 71 -15.50 6.69 18.20
CA SER A 71 -16.85 6.50 17.64
C SER A 71 -17.69 7.79 17.66
N PRO A 72 -17.27 8.89 17.00
CA PRO A 72 -17.98 10.17 17.05
C PRO A 72 -19.38 10.08 16.45
N ASP A 73 -20.23 11.06 16.75
CA ASP A 73 -21.62 11.10 16.26
C ASP A 73 -21.73 11.84 14.91
N ARG A 74 -20.85 12.84 14.69
CA ARG A 74 -20.80 13.68 13.49
C ARG A 74 -19.37 13.91 13.03
N SER A 75 -19.18 13.98 11.72
CA SER A 75 -17.87 14.22 11.09
C SER A 75 -18.03 15.03 9.81
N ALA A 76 -17.08 15.90 9.45
CA ALA A 76 -17.13 16.51 8.11
C ALA A 76 -16.74 15.46 7.05
N MET A 77 -15.66 14.72 7.30
CA MET A 77 -15.17 13.68 6.39
C MET A 77 -14.93 12.36 7.10
N THR A 78 -15.45 11.26 6.57
CA THR A 78 -15.16 9.90 7.07
C THR A 78 -14.35 9.11 6.06
N PHE A 79 -13.23 8.55 6.50
CA PHE A 79 -12.32 7.71 5.72
C PHE A 79 -12.42 6.26 6.17
N LEU A 80 -12.86 5.39 5.29
CA LEU A 80 -12.98 3.95 5.49
C LEU A 80 -11.72 3.29 4.95
N HIS A 81 -10.83 2.83 5.84
CA HIS A 81 -9.56 2.26 5.44
C HIS A 81 -9.66 0.78 5.13
N ASN A 82 -9.20 0.44 3.92
CA ASN A 82 -9.16 -0.89 3.34
C ASN A 82 -10.57 -1.44 2.99
N PRO A 83 -10.95 -1.48 1.70
CA PRO A 83 -12.28 -1.93 1.29
C PRO A 83 -12.58 -3.39 1.63
N GLN A 84 -11.57 -4.23 1.83
CA GLN A 84 -11.78 -5.67 2.07
C GLN A 84 -12.53 -5.98 3.37
N ILE A 85 -12.50 -5.07 4.35
CA ILE A 85 -13.23 -5.25 5.62
C ILE A 85 -14.68 -4.78 5.56
N PHE A 86 -15.09 -4.05 4.52
CA PHE A 86 -16.45 -3.50 4.39
C PHE A 86 -17.33 -4.28 3.40
N GLY A 87 -16.91 -5.47 2.98
CA GLY A 87 -17.72 -6.35 2.15
C GLY A 87 -18.97 -6.86 2.87
N ARG A 88 -20.01 -7.24 2.12
CA ARG A 88 -21.28 -7.76 2.68
C ARG A 88 -21.05 -8.91 3.67
N ALA A 89 -20.16 -9.84 3.34
CA ALA A 89 -19.84 -10.98 4.20
C ALA A 89 -19.14 -10.54 5.49
N GLN A 90 -18.19 -9.60 5.40
CA GLN A 90 -17.46 -9.08 6.54
C GLN A 90 -18.36 -8.31 7.50
N LEU A 91 -19.21 -7.45 6.96
CA LEU A 91 -20.19 -6.69 7.76
C LEU A 91 -21.26 -7.60 8.38
N GLY A 92 -21.76 -8.59 7.64
CA GLY A 92 -22.80 -9.51 8.12
C GLY A 92 -22.34 -10.51 9.18
N ARG A 93 -21.03 -10.78 9.27
CA ARG A 93 -20.42 -11.70 10.25
C ARG A 93 -19.65 -10.97 11.35
N ALA A 94 -19.59 -9.64 11.31
CA ALA A 94 -18.91 -8.88 12.33
C ALA A 94 -19.64 -9.02 13.68
N PRO A 95 -18.92 -9.05 14.81
CA PRO A 95 -19.53 -9.14 16.14
C PRO A 95 -20.45 -7.94 16.44
N ARG A 96 -20.17 -6.79 15.81
CA ARG A 96 -21.02 -5.60 15.83
C ARG A 96 -20.88 -4.83 14.51
N PRO A 97 -21.90 -4.09 14.07
CA PRO A 97 -21.76 -3.17 12.94
C PRO A 97 -20.78 -2.02 13.27
N PRO A 98 -20.11 -1.43 12.25
CA PRO A 98 -19.31 -0.23 12.45
C PRO A 98 -20.22 0.95 12.83
N ARG A 99 -19.79 1.78 13.79
CA ARG A 99 -20.50 3.01 14.17
C ARG A 99 -20.02 4.18 13.31
N LEU A 100 -20.62 4.31 12.12
CA LEU A 100 -20.29 5.41 11.21
C LEU A 100 -20.98 6.72 11.65
N PRO A 101 -20.24 7.84 11.79
CA PRO A 101 -20.85 9.13 12.13
C PRO A 101 -21.70 9.66 10.98
N LYS A 102 -22.65 10.55 11.31
CA LYS A 102 -23.29 11.38 10.29
C LYS A 102 -22.22 12.28 9.65
N SER A 103 -21.88 11.96 8.41
CA SER A 103 -20.72 12.54 7.72
C SER A 103 -21.14 13.38 6.53
N GLU A 104 -20.51 14.52 6.26
CA GLU A 104 -20.81 15.27 5.03
C GLU A 104 -20.32 14.50 3.80
N ARG A 105 -19.10 13.96 3.88
CA ARG A 105 -18.45 13.17 2.83
C ARG A 105 -17.87 11.87 3.36
N ILE A 106 -17.87 10.85 2.51
CA ILE A 106 -17.41 9.50 2.85
C ILE A 106 -16.47 9.01 1.77
N PHE A 107 -15.28 8.63 2.20
CA PHE A 107 -14.19 8.19 1.37
C PHE A 107 -13.82 6.73 1.69
N VAL A 108 -13.51 5.94 0.67
CA VAL A 108 -12.93 4.60 0.83
C VAL A 108 -11.48 4.66 0.39
N VAL A 109 -10.56 4.48 1.34
CA VAL A 109 -9.13 4.42 1.05
C VAL A 109 -8.76 3.00 0.64
N ALA A 110 -8.49 2.82 -0.65
CA ALA A 110 -8.24 1.52 -1.24
C ALA A 110 -6.78 1.08 -1.06
N HIS A 111 -6.46 0.57 0.13
CA HIS A 111 -5.15 0.01 0.50
C HIS A 111 -4.79 -1.29 -0.23
N HIS A 112 -5.73 -1.91 -0.95
CA HIS A 112 -5.52 -3.14 -1.68
C HIS A 112 -6.15 -3.08 -3.08
N PRO A 113 -5.48 -3.59 -4.14
CA PRO A 113 -6.05 -3.68 -5.48
C PRO A 113 -7.22 -4.69 -5.55
N PRO A 114 -8.27 -4.43 -6.36
CA PRO A 114 -9.37 -5.39 -6.50
C PRO A 114 -8.98 -6.65 -7.27
N PHE A 115 -8.04 -6.58 -8.22
CA PHE A 115 -7.54 -7.73 -8.97
C PHE A 115 -6.20 -8.22 -8.41
N LEU A 116 -6.14 -9.53 -8.16
CA LEU A 116 -4.93 -10.28 -7.85
C LEU A 116 -4.06 -10.47 -9.10
N GLY A 117 -2.90 -11.07 -8.91
CA GLY A 117 -1.92 -11.34 -9.97
C GLY A 117 -2.47 -12.13 -11.15
N ASP A 118 -3.30 -13.13 -10.86
CA ASP A 118 -4.02 -14.01 -11.80
C ASP A 118 -5.31 -13.38 -12.36
N GLY A 119 -5.61 -12.12 -11.99
CA GLY A 119 -6.82 -11.41 -12.36
C GLY A 119 -8.09 -11.93 -11.68
N ALA A 120 -8.00 -12.78 -10.65
CA ALA A 120 -9.11 -13.02 -9.74
C ALA A 120 -9.40 -11.77 -8.90
N LEU A 121 -10.61 -11.67 -8.36
CA LEU A 121 -10.98 -10.57 -7.47
C LEU A 121 -10.58 -10.89 -6.03
N ALA A 122 -9.84 -9.99 -5.40
CA ALA A 122 -9.55 -9.99 -3.97
C ALA A 122 -10.78 -9.57 -3.15
N TYR A 123 -11.60 -8.69 -3.71
CA TYR A 123 -12.89 -8.25 -3.18
C TYR A 123 -13.78 -7.74 -4.32
N ASP A 124 -15.08 -7.56 -4.07
CA ASP A 124 -16.03 -6.95 -5.01
C ASP A 124 -16.18 -5.45 -4.69
N PRO A 125 -15.61 -4.52 -5.49
CA PRO A 125 -15.72 -3.08 -5.22
C PRO A 125 -17.16 -2.58 -5.27
N LEU A 126 -17.99 -3.08 -6.19
CA LEU A 126 -19.38 -2.65 -6.31
C LEU A 126 -20.23 -3.16 -5.16
N GLY A 127 -20.00 -4.41 -4.74
CA GLY A 127 -20.65 -4.99 -3.57
C GLY A 127 -20.24 -4.29 -2.28
N THR A 128 -18.97 -3.91 -2.16
CA THR A 128 -18.43 -3.14 -1.03
C THR A 128 -19.04 -1.74 -0.98
N ASP A 129 -19.08 -1.03 -2.11
CA ASP A 129 -19.70 0.29 -2.26
C ASP A 129 -21.18 0.26 -1.81
N GLN A 130 -21.93 -0.72 -2.28
CA GLN A 130 -23.33 -0.93 -1.89
C GLN A 130 -23.50 -1.29 -0.41
N ALA A 131 -22.60 -2.10 0.15
CA ALA A 131 -22.68 -2.49 1.55
C ALA A 131 -22.38 -1.31 2.48
N ILE A 132 -21.38 -0.49 2.14
CA ILE A 132 -21.09 0.77 2.83
C ILE A 132 -22.30 1.71 2.74
N ALA A 133 -22.86 1.93 1.55
CA ALA A 133 -23.99 2.83 1.36
C ALA A 133 -25.20 2.49 2.24
N ARG A 134 -25.41 1.20 2.58
CA ARG A 134 -26.48 0.74 3.48
C ARG A 134 -26.20 0.99 4.96
N LEU A 135 -24.94 1.18 5.35
CA LEU A 135 -24.55 1.52 6.72
C LEU A 135 -24.70 3.01 7.02
N LEU A 136 -24.82 3.84 5.98
CA LEU A 136 -24.85 5.27 6.14
C LEU A 136 -26.19 5.72 6.74
N PRO A 137 -26.18 6.63 7.72
CA PRO A 137 -27.42 7.19 8.26
C PRO A 137 -28.28 7.91 7.21
N GLU A 138 -27.65 8.39 6.13
CA GLU A 138 -28.29 9.12 5.04
C GLU A 138 -27.71 8.66 3.68
N PRO A 139 -28.52 8.62 2.61
CA PRO A 139 -28.03 8.28 1.28
C PRO A 139 -26.94 9.26 0.79
N LYS A 140 -25.74 8.75 0.52
CA LYS A 140 -24.60 9.54 0.02
C LYS A 140 -23.81 8.77 -1.01
N THR A 141 -23.10 9.51 -1.86
CA THR A 141 -22.11 8.92 -2.77
C THR A 141 -20.86 8.58 -1.96
N VAL A 142 -20.41 7.34 -2.05
CA VAL A 142 -19.13 6.88 -1.50
C VAL A 142 -18.04 7.17 -2.53
N GLU A 143 -16.97 7.84 -2.12
CA GLU A 143 -15.90 8.29 -3.01
C GLU A 143 -14.63 7.45 -2.81
N TRP A 144 -14.13 6.81 -3.87
CA TRP A 144 -12.98 5.93 -3.76
C TRP A 144 -11.66 6.68 -3.96
N LEU A 145 -10.73 6.47 -3.03
CA LEU A 145 -9.39 7.06 -2.99
C LEU A 145 -8.34 5.94 -3.12
N PRO A 146 -7.77 5.72 -4.32
CA PRO A 146 -6.69 4.76 -4.49
C PRO A 146 -5.42 5.19 -3.77
N VAL A 147 -4.68 4.24 -3.22
CA VAL A 147 -3.36 4.52 -2.62
C VAL A 147 -2.24 4.61 -3.65
N SER A 148 -2.50 4.25 -4.91
CA SER A 148 -1.49 4.24 -5.97
C SER A 148 -2.10 4.28 -7.37
N GLY A 149 -1.25 4.60 -8.36
CA GLY A 149 -1.63 4.52 -9.76
C GLY A 149 -2.03 3.11 -10.23
N LEU A 150 -1.46 2.05 -9.63
CA LEU A 150 -1.88 0.67 -9.89
C LEU A 150 -3.32 0.44 -9.42
N VAL A 151 -3.61 0.76 -8.15
CA VAL A 151 -4.95 0.58 -7.59
C VAL A 151 -5.97 1.44 -8.35
N ARG A 152 -5.59 2.67 -8.73
CA ARG A 152 -6.39 3.55 -9.57
C ARG A 152 -6.73 2.92 -10.92
N ALA A 153 -5.74 2.39 -11.63
CA ALA A 153 -5.94 1.75 -12.93
C ALA A 153 -6.89 0.55 -12.84
N GLN A 154 -6.81 -0.22 -11.75
CA GLN A 154 -7.71 -1.33 -11.52
C GLN A 154 -9.13 -0.87 -11.19
N LEU A 155 -9.30 0.07 -10.25
CA LEU A 155 -10.62 0.59 -9.84
C LEU A 155 -11.36 1.31 -10.99
N ARG A 156 -10.63 1.95 -11.92
CA ARG A 156 -11.21 2.50 -13.16
C ARG A 156 -11.92 1.47 -14.02
N SER A 157 -11.59 0.19 -13.91
CA SER A 157 -12.27 -0.89 -14.64
C SER A 157 -13.73 -1.08 -14.21
N PHE A 158 -14.12 -0.51 -13.05
CA PHE A 158 -15.47 -0.56 -12.49
C PHE A 158 -16.30 0.70 -12.78
N GLN A 159 -15.74 1.70 -13.48
CA GLN A 159 -16.50 2.86 -13.93
C GLN A 159 -17.51 2.47 -15.03
N PRO A 160 -18.71 3.10 -15.09
CA PRO A 160 -19.16 4.25 -14.29
C PRO A 160 -19.83 3.92 -12.95
N PHE A 161 -19.85 2.64 -12.57
CA PHE A 161 -20.59 2.16 -11.39
C PHE A 161 -19.87 2.44 -10.07
N LEU A 162 -18.60 2.83 -10.12
CA LEU A 162 -17.80 3.24 -8.97
C LEU A 162 -17.41 4.72 -9.09
N ALA A 163 -17.69 5.51 -8.06
CA ALA A 163 -17.30 6.92 -8.02
C ALA A 163 -15.84 7.03 -7.56
N LEU A 164 -14.95 7.31 -8.52
CA LEU A 164 -13.52 7.43 -8.27
C LEU A 164 -13.14 8.90 -8.14
N HIS A 165 -12.51 9.27 -7.04
CA HIS A 165 -12.06 10.65 -6.86
C HIS A 165 -10.88 10.97 -7.79
N ALA A 166 -10.74 12.25 -8.17
CA ALA A 166 -9.63 12.69 -9.01
C ALA A 166 -8.28 12.64 -8.26
N GLN A 167 -8.31 12.85 -6.94
CA GLN A 167 -7.16 12.71 -6.04
C GLN A 167 -6.97 11.25 -5.62
N ASP A 168 -5.70 10.86 -5.53
CA ASP A 168 -5.26 9.66 -4.82
C ASP A 168 -5.06 9.96 -3.33
N TRP A 169 -4.95 8.91 -2.53
CA TRP A 169 -4.61 8.97 -1.12
C TRP A 169 -3.44 8.02 -0.83
N PRO A 170 -2.24 8.34 -1.35
CA PRO A 170 -1.08 7.47 -1.20
C PRO A 170 -0.61 7.43 0.25
N ASN A 171 0.18 6.41 0.56
CA ASN A 171 0.83 6.31 1.86
C ASN A 171 1.76 7.50 2.05
N SER A 172 1.64 8.18 3.20
CA SER A 172 2.48 9.32 3.55
C SER A 172 3.65 8.91 4.46
N PHE A 173 4.72 9.71 4.42
CA PHE A 173 5.97 9.48 5.15
C PHE A 173 6.40 10.76 5.86
N ASP A 174 6.96 10.60 7.06
CA ASP A 174 7.83 11.62 7.63
C ASP A 174 9.14 11.59 6.84
N THR A 175 9.25 12.44 5.82
CA THR A 175 10.37 12.38 4.88
C THR A 175 11.69 12.79 5.53
N GLY A 176 11.64 13.51 6.65
CA GLY A 176 12.82 13.94 7.41
C GLY A 176 13.63 12.76 7.97
N GLN A 177 13.00 11.58 8.14
CA GLN A 177 13.65 10.36 8.60
C GLN A 177 14.51 9.70 7.53
N TRP A 178 14.25 9.97 6.26
CA TRP A 178 14.87 9.29 5.13
C TRP A 178 15.96 10.16 4.53
N GLN A 179 17.07 10.37 5.22
CA GLN A 179 18.15 11.22 4.72
C GLN A 179 19.40 10.39 4.38
N PRO A 180 19.83 10.34 3.10
CA PRO A 180 21.07 9.64 2.74
C PRO A 180 22.27 10.34 3.39
N LYS A 181 23.14 9.56 4.02
CA LYS A 181 24.37 10.08 4.67
C LYS A 181 25.61 9.83 3.82
N ARG A 182 25.54 8.91 2.86
CA ARG A 182 26.61 8.65 1.90
C ARG A 182 26.20 8.92 0.47
N GLU A 183 27.19 9.25 -0.35
CA GLU A 183 27.03 9.24 -1.80
C GLU A 183 26.92 7.80 -2.32
N LYS A 184 26.04 7.58 -3.31
CA LYS A 184 25.76 6.27 -3.92
C LYS A 184 26.53 6.09 -5.22
N LEU A 185 26.76 4.84 -5.63
CA LEU A 185 27.39 4.50 -6.91
C LEU A 185 28.81 5.07 -7.03
N GLN A 186 29.61 4.93 -5.97
CA GLN A 186 31.05 5.26 -5.98
C GLN A 186 31.86 4.14 -6.65
N PRO A 187 33.08 4.41 -7.15
CA PRO A 187 33.96 3.35 -7.67
C PRO A 187 34.20 2.25 -6.63
N GLY A 188 34.14 0.97 -7.06
CA GLY A 188 34.38 -0.19 -6.22
C GLY A 188 33.25 -1.23 -6.20
N LEU A 189 33.22 -2.03 -5.13
CA LEU A 189 32.17 -3.00 -4.85
C LEU A 189 30.86 -2.27 -4.57
N TRP A 190 29.80 -2.61 -5.29
CA TRP A 190 28.46 -2.06 -5.02
C TRP A 190 27.64 -3.01 -4.18
N THR A 191 26.73 -2.46 -3.39
CA THR A 191 25.71 -3.24 -2.67
C THR A 191 24.36 -3.09 -3.35
N ILE A 192 23.71 -4.22 -3.63
CA ILE A 192 22.31 -4.27 -4.10
C ILE A 192 21.46 -4.89 -3.02
N GLY A 193 20.28 -4.36 -2.75
CA GLY A 193 19.47 -4.96 -1.71
C GLY A 193 18.02 -4.56 -1.72
N ARG A 194 17.32 -5.11 -0.75
CA ARG A 194 15.96 -4.74 -0.40
C ARG A 194 15.66 -5.09 1.04
N HIS A 195 14.65 -4.44 1.57
CA HIS A 195 14.05 -4.86 2.83
C HIS A 195 12.59 -5.26 2.60
N GLY A 196 12.11 -6.18 3.44
CA GLY A 196 10.76 -6.71 3.35
C GLY A 196 10.66 -8.10 3.98
N ARG A 197 9.42 -8.52 4.25
CA ARG A 197 9.10 -9.76 4.97
C ARG A 197 9.45 -10.99 4.13
N ALA A 198 9.86 -12.07 4.79
CA ALA A 198 9.97 -13.41 4.22
C ALA A 198 8.57 -14.02 3.97
N HIS A 199 7.92 -13.60 2.89
CA HIS A 199 6.59 -14.07 2.49
C HIS A 199 6.55 -14.37 0.99
N GLU A 200 5.86 -15.43 0.57
CA GLU A 200 5.81 -15.86 -0.84
C GLU A 200 5.40 -14.73 -1.79
N ASP A 201 4.35 -13.99 -1.45
CA ASP A 201 3.87 -12.86 -2.26
C ASP A 201 4.92 -11.75 -2.47
N LYS A 202 5.93 -11.65 -1.59
CA LYS A 202 6.92 -10.57 -1.60
C LYS A 202 8.16 -10.91 -2.41
N TRP A 203 8.26 -12.10 -2.98
CA TRP A 203 9.42 -12.55 -3.76
C TRP A 203 8.96 -13.18 -5.09
N PRO A 204 9.82 -13.21 -6.13
CA PRO A 204 9.54 -13.97 -7.34
C PRO A 204 9.19 -15.43 -7.05
N ASP A 205 8.38 -16.04 -7.91
CA ASP A 205 7.87 -17.40 -7.68
C ASP A 205 8.95 -18.48 -7.90
N ALA A 206 9.88 -18.26 -8.84
CA ALA A 206 10.93 -19.21 -9.20
C ALA A 206 12.26 -18.89 -8.53
N ALA A 207 12.99 -19.93 -8.11
CA ALA A 207 14.28 -19.82 -7.44
C ALA A 207 15.30 -19.01 -8.27
N GLU A 208 15.33 -19.25 -9.58
CA GLU A 208 16.24 -18.57 -10.50
C GLU A 208 15.91 -17.08 -10.60
N ASP A 209 14.63 -16.72 -10.50
CA ASP A 209 14.20 -15.32 -10.54
C ASP A 209 14.45 -14.61 -9.20
N ILE A 210 14.34 -15.32 -8.07
CA ILE A 210 14.79 -14.80 -6.77
C ILE A 210 16.30 -14.51 -6.83
N ALA A 211 17.11 -15.49 -7.25
CA ALA A 211 18.56 -15.33 -7.36
C ALA A 211 18.94 -14.21 -8.34
N ALA A 212 18.26 -14.13 -9.49
CA ALA A 212 18.52 -13.10 -10.50
C ALA A 212 18.10 -11.70 -10.04
N SER A 213 17.09 -11.59 -9.16
CA SER A 213 16.67 -10.29 -8.62
C SER A 213 17.73 -9.62 -7.74
N LEU A 214 18.65 -10.41 -7.16
CA LEU A 214 19.73 -9.96 -6.28
C LEU A 214 21.02 -10.73 -6.62
N PRO A 215 21.66 -10.45 -7.77
CA PRO A 215 22.75 -11.26 -8.26
C PRO A 215 24.02 -11.07 -7.40
N ALA A 216 24.60 -12.17 -6.93
CA ALA A 216 25.88 -12.17 -6.21
C ALA A 216 27.05 -12.26 -7.20
N ARG A 217 27.96 -11.28 -7.17
CA ARG A 217 29.07 -11.15 -8.11
C ARG A 217 30.30 -10.56 -7.43
N ARG A 218 31.48 -10.68 -8.04
CA ARG A 218 32.73 -10.07 -7.53
C ARG A 218 32.61 -8.55 -7.33
N ASP A 219 31.82 -7.89 -8.14
CA ASP A 219 31.59 -6.44 -8.11
C ASP A 219 30.24 -6.05 -7.52
N LEU A 220 29.41 -7.00 -7.06
CA LEU A 220 28.07 -6.71 -6.55
C LEU A 220 27.70 -7.63 -5.39
N HIS A 221 27.46 -7.05 -4.23
CA HIS A 221 27.14 -7.79 -3.00
C HIS A 221 25.65 -7.61 -2.62
N PRO A 222 24.87 -8.70 -2.60
CA PRO A 222 23.47 -8.67 -2.16
C PRO A 222 23.30 -8.50 -0.66
N ARG A 223 22.39 -7.62 -0.25
CA ARG A 223 21.92 -7.52 1.14
C ARG A 223 20.39 -7.60 1.23
N VAL A 224 19.87 -8.29 2.23
CA VAL A 224 18.43 -8.41 2.50
C VAL A 224 18.16 -8.13 3.98
N LEU A 225 17.18 -7.28 4.27
CA LEU A 225 16.69 -7.04 5.64
C LEU A 225 15.23 -7.49 5.79
N GLY A 226 14.92 -8.24 6.84
CA GLY A 226 13.57 -8.72 7.14
C GLY A 226 13.25 -10.14 6.65
N ALA A 227 14.29 -10.93 6.38
CA ALA A 227 14.18 -12.33 5.99
C ALA A 227 15.33 -13.16 6.58
N GLU A 228 15.24 -14.47 6.40
CA GLU A 228 16.15 -15.47 6.95
C GLU A 228 16.67 -16.36 5.82
N ALA A 229 17.88 -16.90 5.95
CA ALA A 229 18.50 -17.72 4.91
C ALA A 229 17.65 -18.97 4.59
N GLU A 230 16.99 -19.55 5.60
CA GLU A 230 16.11 -20.71 5.50
C GLU A 230 14.91 -20.48 4.58
N PHE A 231 14.39 -19.25 4.53
CA PHE A 231 13.30 -18.89 3.62
C PHE A 231 13.72 -19.07 2.15
N PHE A 232 14.97 -18.73 1.82
CA PHE A 232 15.51 -18.86 0.46
C PHE A 232 16.00 -20.28 0.16
N ALA A 233 16.69 -20.91 1.12
CA ALA A 233 17.18 -22.26 0.98
C ALA A 233 16.05 -23.27 0.75
N SER A 234 14.92 -23.12 1.46
CA SER A 234 13.71 -23.93 1.25
C SER A 234 13.07 -23.78 -0.15
N ARG A 235 13.47 -22.75 -0.90
CA ARG A 235 13.06 -22.48 -2.28
C ARG A 235 14.14 -22.82 -3.31
N GLY A 236 15.25 -23.44 -2.88
CA GLY A 236 16.35 -23.84 -3.77
C GLY A 236 17.26 -22.69 -4.21
N VAL A 237 17.28 -21.57 -3.49
CA VAL A 237 18.17 -20.44 -3.77
C VAL A 237 19.46 -20.58 -2.98
N ASP A 238 20.60 -20.53 -3.66
CA ASP A 238 21.91 -20.41 -3.00
C ASP A 238 22.15 -18.96 -2.58
N VAL A 239 22.19 -18.75 -1.26
CA VAL A 239 22.38 -17.45 -0.62
C VAL A 239 23.75 -17.31 0.05
N SER A 240 24.70 -18.21 -0.23
CA SER A 240 26.04 -18.17 0.36
C SER A 240 26.80 -16.85 0.11
N GLY A 241 26.46 -16.14 -0.97
CA GLY A 241 27.02 -14.83 -1.30
C GLY A 241 26.21 -13.63 -0.82
N TRP A 242 25.14 -13.84 -0.03
CA TRP A 242 24.23 -12.78 0.42
C TRP A 242 24.44 -12.46 1.90
N ASP A 243 24.29 -11.19 2.26
CA ASP A 243 24.11 -10.76 3.65
C ASP A 243 22.60 -10.70 3.95
N ILE A 244 22.10 -11.58 4.81
CA ILE A 244 20.68 -11.69 5.14
C ILE A 244 20.48 -11.41 6.63
N LEU A 245 19.72 -10.35 6.90
CA LEU A 245 19.46 -9.85 8.24
C LEU A 245 18.00 -10.08 8.62
N PRO A 246 17.71 -10.72 9.78
CA PRO A 246 16.37 -10.84 10.29
C PRO A 246 15.68 -9.48 10.50
N PHE A 247 14.35 -9.51 10.60
CA PHE A 247 13.57 -8.30 10.84
C PHE A 247 14.00 -7.58 12.14
N GLY A 248 14.19 -6.27 12.07
CA GLY A 248 14.58 -5.44 13.22
C GLY A 248 16.06 -5.48 13.61
N THR A 249 16.90 -6.20 12.87
CA THR A 249 18.35 -6.27 13.13
C THR A 249 19.05 -4.93 12.91
N GLU A 250 18.65 -4.20 11.87
CA GLU A 250 19.11 -2.84 11.57
C GLU A 250 17.90 -1.92 11.43
N ASP A 251 18.10 -0.64 11.74
CA ASP A 251 17.17 0.41 11.31
C ASP A 251 17.09 0.45 9.78
N VAL A 252 15.88 0.62 9.24
CA VAL A 252 15.66 0.57 7.79
C VAL A 252 16.41 1.69 7.06
N ALA A 253 16.46 2.90 7.63
CA ALA A 253 17.18 4.01 7.02
C ALA A 253 18.69 3.74 7.04
N GLY A 254 19.22 3.18 8.14
CA GLY A 254 20.60 2.71 8.22
C GLY A 254 20.95 1.64 7.17
N PHE A 255 20.10 0.61 7.05
CA PHE A 255 20.27 -0.45 6.05
C PHE A 255 20.28 0.09 4.63
N LEU A 256 19.27 0.91 4.28
CA LEU A 256 19.16 1.55 2.96
C LEU A 256 20.33 2.51 2.70
N ASP A 257 20.84 3.18 3.74
CA ASP A 257 22.04 4.01 3.59
C ASP A 257 23.26 3.15 3.25
N GLY A 258 23.31 1.88 3.67
CA GLY A 258 24.34 0.92 3.27
C GLY A 258 24.27 0.45 1.81
N LEU A 259 23.17 0.67 1.09
CA LEU A 259 22.96 0.18 -0.29
C LEU A 259 23.41 1.17 -1.37
N ASP A 260 23.84 0.68 -2.54
CA ASP A 260 24.03 1.47 -3.76
C ASP A 260 22.84 1.35 -4.72
N LEU A 261 22.20 0.18 -4.73
CA LEU A 261 21.09 -0.17 -5.60
C LEU A 261 19.96 -0.81 -4.79
N PHE A 262 18.73 -0.53 -5.19
CA PHE A 262 17.55 -1.18 -4.63
C PHE A 262 16.86 -2.04 -5.67
N SER A 263 16.55 -3.29 -5.33
CA SER A 263 15.91 -4.24 -6.26
C SER A 263 14.62 -4.80 -5.68
N TYR A 264 13.48 -4.65 -6.38
CA TYR A 264 12.21 -5.14 -5.85
C TYR A 264 11.34 -5.80 -6.91
N PHE A 265 11.12 -7.10 -6.69
CA PHE A 265 10.27 -7.98 -7.48
C PHE A 265 9.38 -8.79 -6.55
N HIS A 266 8.20 -9.17 -7.01
CA HIS A 266 7.21 -9.85 -6.20
C HIS A 266 6.57 -10.98 -7.00
N SER A 267 5.80 -11.85 -6.33
CA SER A 267 5.14 -12.98 -6.98
C SER A 267 4.23 -12.50 -8.10
N ALA A 268 4.13 -13.27 -9.18
CA ALA A 268 3.18 -12.99 -10.26
C ALA A 268 1.72 -13.11 -9.79
N ARG A 269 1.47 -13.80 -8.67
CA ARG A 269 0.17 -13.92 -8.00
C ARG A 269 -0.19 -12.70 -7.16
N TRP A 270 0.79 -11.88 -6.81
CA TRP A 270 0.62 -10.68 -6.00
C TRP A 270 0.59 -9.41 -6.86
N ARG A 271 -0.13 -8.39 -6.38
CA ARG A 271 -0.09 -7.04 -6.94
C ARG A 271 0.25 -6.09 -5.81
N GLU A 272 1.48 -5.57 -5.83
CA GLU A 272 1.95 -4.65 -4.81
C GLU A 272 1.15 -3.34 -4.85
N ALA A 273 0.33 -3.12 -3.82
CA ALA A 273 -0.63 -2.03 -3.79
C ALA A 273 0.05 -0.66 -3.87
N PHE A 274 1.13 -0.45 -3.11
CA PHE A 274 1.87 0.81 -3.09
C PHE A 274 3.37 0.60 -3.32
N GLY A 275 4.01 -0.27 -2.52
CA GLY A 275 5.47 -0.42 -2.53
C GLY A 275 6.17 0.58 -1.61
N ARG A 276 5.82 0.58 -0.31
CA ARG A 276 6.42 1.51 0.68
C ARG A 276 7.94 1.46 0.69
N THR A 277 8.49 0.25 0.64
CA THR A 277 9.94 -0.03 0.62
C THR A 277 10.66 0.61 -0.58
N VAL A 278 9.95 0.75 -1.71
CA VAL A 278 10.47 1.44 -2.90
C VAL A 278 10.54 2.95 -2.66
N ALA A 279 9.48 3.54 -2.10
CA ALA A 279 9.47 4.97 -1.78
C ALA A 279 10.57 5.31 -0.75
N GLU A 280 10.74 4.48 0.27
CA GLU A 280 11.79 4.58 1.28
C GLU A 280 13.19 4.53 0.62
N ALA A 281 13.42 3.55 -0.27
CA ALA A 281 14.66 3.46 -1.04
C ALA A 281 14.93 4.67 -1.95
N MET A 282 13.91 5.17 -2.65
CA MET A 282 14.03 6.36 -3.50
C MET A 282 14.40 7.59 -2.67
N MET A 283 13.75 7.81 -1.52
CA MET A 283 14.08 8.92 -0.63
C MET A 283 15.52 8.82 -0.10
N MET A 284 16.03 7.61 0.12
CA MET A 284 17.43 7.33 0.47
C MET A 284 18.41 7.43 -0.73
N GLY A 285 17.96 7.96 -1.86
CA GLY A 285 18.80 8.24 -3.03
C GLY A 285 19.26 6.99 -3.79
N LEU A 286 18.61 5.84 -3.60
CA LEU A 286 18.95 4.60 -4.30
C LEU A 286 18.39 4.59 -5.71
N ARG A 287 19.18 4.06 -6.66
CA ARG A 287 18.65 3.75 -7.99
C ARG A 287 17.84 2.45 -7.89
N CYS A 288 16.52 2.56 -8.07
CA CYS A 288 15.60 1.43 -7.97
C CYS A 288 15.46 0.66 -9.30
N VAL A 289 15.60 -0.65 -9.22
CA VAL A 289 15.32 -1.63 -10.28
C VAL A 289 14.11 -2.46 -9.84
N LEU A 290 13.00 -2.33 -10.57
CA LEU A 290 11.68 -2.74 -10.10
C LEU A 290 10.97 -3.66 -11.10
N ASP A 291 10.01 -4.42 -10.58
CA ASP A 291 9.02 -5.11 -11.40
C ASP A 291 8.20 -4.10 -12.26
N PRO A 292 7.95 -4.38 -13.56
CA PRO A 292 7.16 -3.51 -14.44
C PRO A 292 5.75 -3.22 -13.93
N ALA A 293 5.16 -4.09 -13.10
CA ALA A 293 3.86 -3.88 -12.48
C ALA A 293 3.81 -2.67 -11.54
N LEU A 294 4.98 -2.18 -11.08
CA LEU A 294 5.10 -0.98 -10.24
C LEU A 294 5.17 0.34 -11.05
N ARG A 295 5.30 0.26 -12.38
CA ARG A 295 5.36 1.44 -13.26
C ARG A 295 4.16 2.38 -13.16
N PRO A 296 2.90 1.90 -12.98
CA PRO A 296 1.77 2.79 -12.75
C PRO A 296 1.90 3.66 -11.49
N THR A 297 2.67 3.22 -10.49
CA THR A 297 2.88 3.95 -9.22
C THR A 297 4.08 4.89 -9.28
N PHE A 298 5.23 4.40 -9.76
CA PHE A 298 6.50 5.15 -9.71
C PHE A 298 6.89 5.81 -11.05
N GLY A 299 6.11 5.60 -12.11
CA GLY A 299 6.24 6.34 -13.38
C GLY A 299 7.65 6.24 -14.00
N PRO A 300 8.31 7.36 -14.32
CA PRO A 300 9.65 7.38 -14.89
C PRO A 300 10.78 7.33 -13.83
N HIS A 301 10.45 7.27 -12.54
CA HIS A 301 11.41 7.46 -11.45
C HIS A 301 12.22 6.20 -11.09
N ALA A 302 11.96 5.07 -11.77
CA ALA A 302 12.70 3.81 -11.59
C ALA A 302 13.11 3.17 -12.93
N LEU A 303 13.93 2.12 -12.84
CA LEU A 303 14.19 1.19 -13.94
C LEU A 303 13.27 -0.01 -13.79
N TYR A 304 12.72 -0.49 -14.91
CA TYR A 304 11.82 -1.65 -14.92
C TYR A 304 12.37 -2.72 -15.85
N CYS A 305 12.44 -3.96 -15.37
CA CYS A 305 12.94 -5.11 -16.14
C CYS A 305 12.37 -6.43 -15.58
N HIS A 306 12.68 -7.56 -16.20
CA HIS A 306 12.49 -8.89 -15.60
C HIS A 306 13.64 -9.18 -14.60
N PRO A 307 13.44 -10.01 -13.55
CA PRO A 307 14.52 -10.38 -12.62
C PRO A 307 15.81 -10.83 -13.32
N ARG A 308 15.69 -11.65 -14.37
CA ARG A 308 16.82 -12.15 -15.18
C ARG A 308 17.62 -11.08 -15.92
N GLU A 309 17.09 -9.87 -16.04
CA GLU A 309 17.74 -8.74 -16.71
C GLU A 309 18.46 -7.80 -15.72
N VAL A 310 18.34 -8.01 -14.40
CA VAL A 310 18.95 -7.14 -13.37
C VAL A 310 20.45 -7.02 -13.57
N THR A 311 21.14 -8.13 -13.85
CA THR A 311 22.58 -8.11 -14.15
C THR A 311 22.95 -7.15 -15.28
N GLN A 312 22.18 -7.15 -16.38
CA GLN A 312 22.41 -6.24 -17.51
C GLN A 312 22.08 -4.80 -17.15
N VAL A 313 21.02 -4.58 -16.36
CA VAL A 313 20.67 -3.26 -15.84
C VAL A 313 21.80 -2.69 -14.99
N VAL A 314 22.37 -3.49 -14.08
CA VAL A 314 23.52 -3.07 -13.24
C VAL A 314 24.73 -2.71 -14.09
N SER A 315 25.07 -3.51 -15.11
CA SER A 315 26.18 -3.19 -16.03
C SER A 315 25.99 -1.83 -16.71
N ARG A 316 24.78 -1.52 -17.18
CA ARG A 316 24.48 -0.19 -17.76
C ARG A 316 24.62 0.94 -16.75
N ILE A 317 24.24 0.70 -15.48
CA ILE A 317 24.43 1.69 -14.41
C ILE A 317 25.93 1.94 -14.18
N ARG A 318 26.77 0.90 -14.25
CA ARG A 318 28.24 1.01 -14.13
C ARG A 318 28.90 1.79 -15.26
N GLU A 319 28.35 1.74 -16.46
CA GLU A 319 28.85 2.50 -17.62
C GLU A 319 28.59 4.01 -17.48
N ALA A 320 27.54 4.41 -16.76
CA ALA A 320 27.16 5.82 -16.59
C ALA A 320 26.69 6.17 -15.16
N PRO A 321 27.52 5.96 -14.12
CA PRO A 321 27.10 6.03 -12.71
C PRO A 321 26.61 7.43 -12.32
N ASN A 322 27.23 8.49 -12.84
CA ASN A 322 26.86 9.87 -12.53
C ASN A 322 25.43 10.22 -13.01
N GLY A 323 25.05 9.76 -14.21
CA GLY A 323 23.70 9.96 -14.74
C GLY A 323 22.65 9.22 -13.91
N HIS A 324 22.96 8.00 -13.47
CA HIS A 324 22.08 7.23 -12.60
C HIS A 324 21.98 7.79 -11.18
N ARG A 325 23.06 8.37 -10.65
CA ARG A 325 23.07 9.09 -9.37
C ARG A 325 22.14 10.30 -9.42
N LEU A 326 22.26 11.12 -10.47
CA LEU A 326 21.37 12.27 -10.68
C LEU A 326 19.89 11.82 -10.80
N ALA A 327 19.62 10.77 -11.57
CA ALA A 327 18.26 10.24 -11.72
C ALA A 327 17.69 9.70 -10.40
N ALA A 328 18.53 9.08 -9.55
CA ALA A 328 18.11 8.63 -8.22
C ALA A 328 17.83 9.79 -7.27
N MET A 329 18.65 10.86 -7.30
CA MET A 329 18.39 12.09 -6.54
C MET A 329 17.06 12.75 -6.96
N GLN A 330 16.79 12.83 -8.26
CA GLN A 330 15.53 13.35 -8.78
C GLN A 330 14.32 12.50 -8.38
N ALA A 331 14.46 11.16 -8.42
CA ALA A 331 13.44 10.24 -7.93
C ALA A 331 13.17 10.44 -6.44
N GLY A 332 14.22 10.59 -5.62
CA GLY A 332 14.09 10.89 -4.20
C GLY A 332 13.39 12.23 -3.94
N ALA A 333 13.77 13.29 -4.65
CA ALA A 333 13.12 14.60 -4.54
C ALA A 333 11.63 14.55 -4.93
N TRP A 334 11.30 13.83 -6.00
CA TRP A 334 9.91 13.58 -6.38
C TRP A 334 9.15 12.79 -5.31
N CYS A 335 9.72 11.70 -4.78
CA CYS A 335 9.09 10.92 -3.71
C CYS A 335 8.82 11.75 -2.46
N ARG A 336 9.73 12.65 -2.08
CA ARG A 336 9.50 13.57 -0.96
C ARG A 336 8.36 14.53 -1.28
N ALA A 337 8.42 15.21 -2.43
CA ALA A 337 7.39 16.17 -2.81
C ALA A 337 5.99 15.53 -2.88
N GLU A 338 5.90 14.30 -3.38
CA GLU A 338 4.65 13.57 -3.53
C GLU A 338 4.20 12.96 -2.20
N PHE A 339 5.05 12.23 -1.47
CA PHE A 339 4.62 11.39 -0.35
C PHE A 339 4.88 11.96 1.04
N ASP A 340 5.31 13.22 1.16
CA ASP A 340 5.48 13.86 2.47
C ASP A 340 4.15 13.98 3.24
N ILE A 341 4.21 13.74 4.54
CA ILE A 341 3.10 13.90 5.48
C ILE A 341 2.47 15.30 5.42
N ALA A 342 3.25 16.34 5.13
CA ALA A 342 2.79 17.71 4.94
C ALA A 342 1.79 17.85 3.77
N GLN A 343 1.81 16.94 2.80
CA GLN A 343 0.88 16.95 1.66
C GLN A 343 -0.56 16.56 2.05
N ILE A 344 -0.77 15.92 3.22
CA ILE A 344 -2.11 15.52 3.67
C ILE A 344 -3.06 16.71 3.73
N GLY A 345 -2.57 17.89 4.13
CA GLY A 345 -3.37 19.10 4.14
C GLY A 345 -3.90 19.51 2.78
N ALA A 346 -2.99 19.65 1.81
CA ALA A 346 -3.34 20.01 0.45
C ALA A 346 -4.27 18.96 -0.19
N ARG A 347 -4.10 17.68 0.16
CA ARG A 347 -5.02 16.60 -0.26
C ARG A 347 -6.40 16.79 0.32
N LEU A 348 -6.54 17.05 1.63
CA LEU A 348 -7.83 17.30 2.27
C LEU A 348 -8.55 18.50 1.66
N ASP A 349 -7.84 19.60 1.41
CA ASP A 349 -8.39 20.79 0.75
C ASP A 349 -8.87 20.46 -0.67
N ALA A 350 -8.09 19.68 -1.42
CA ALA A 350 -8.44 19.23 -2.76
C ALA A 350 -9.61 18.24 -2.78
N LEU A 351 -9.75 17.40 -1.74
CA LEU A 351 -10.96 16.61 -1.52
C LEU A 351 -12.12 17.57 -1.30
N ALA A 352 -12.10 18.43 -0.26
CA ALA A 352 -13.18 19.35 0.08
C ALA A 352 -13.71 20.14 -1.13
N ALA A 353 -12.82 20.65 -1.98
CA ALA A 353 -13.16 21.51 -3.11
C ALA A 353 -13.80 20.79 -4.32
N LYS A 354 -13.60 19.47 -4.49
CA LYS A 354 -14.01 18.75 -5.70
C LYS A 354 -14.78 17.47 -5.36
N PRO A 355 -15.91 17.19 -6.03
CA PRO A 355 -16.57 15.90 -5.91
C PRO A 355 -15.89 14.84 -6.79
N ALA A 356 -16.04 13.56 -6.43
CA ALA A 356 -15.63 12.44 -7.26
C ALA A 356 -16.36 12.41 -8.61
N ARG A 357 -15.75 11.74 -9.60
CA ARG A 357 -16.33 11.58 -10.92
C ARG A 357 -16.62 10.11 -11.19
N ARG A 358 -17.85 9.82 -11.65
CA ARG A 358 -18.23 8.48 -12.13
C ARG A 358 -17.51 8.10 -13.42
N LEU A 359 -17.04 9.09 -14.20
CA LEU A 359 -16.24 8.89 -15.39
C LEU A 359 -14.96 9.71 -15.32
N SER A 360 -13.82 9.06 -15.55
CA SER A 360 -12.52 9.70 -15.64
C SER A 360 -11.72 9.11 -16.81
N ARG A 361 -10.88 9.93 -17.46
CA ARG A 361 -9.91 9.44 -18.44
C ARG A 361 -8.76 8.75 -17.73
N GLY A 362 -8.14 7.78 -18.40
CA GLY A 362 -6.93 7.09 -17.95
C GLY A 362 -6.98 5.59 -18.16
N MET A 363 -5.86 4.93 -17.82
CA MET A 363 -5.67 3.50 -18.01
C MET A 363 -6.66 2.68 -17.18
N ARG A 364 -7.16 1.59 -17.77
CA ARG A 364 -7.96 0.55 -17.13
C ARG A 364 -7.20 -0.77 -17.21
N THR A 365 -7.18 -1.53 -16.13
CA THR A 365 -6.53 -2.85 -16.11
C THR A 365 -7.37 -3.91 -16.83
N ALA A 366 -8.69 -3.83 -16.75
CA ALA A 366 -9.59 -4.78 -17.39
C ALA A 366 -10.66 -4.08 -18.24
N SER A 367 -11.09 -4.75 -19.32
CA SER A 367 -12.23 -4.29 -20.11
C SER A 367 -13.54 -4.45 -19.32
N PRO A 368 -14.62 -3.73 -19.71
CA PRO A 368 -15.92 -3.89 -19.05
C PRO A 368 -16.43 -5.35 -19.06
N LEU A 369 -16.28 -6.06 -20.17
CA LEU A 369 -16.68 -7.47 -20.28
C LEU A 369 -15.90 -8.39 -19.32
N VAL A 370 -14.58 -8.20 -19.24
CA VAL A 370 -13.74 -8.98 -18.31
C VAL A 370 -14.12 -8.68 -16.87
N THR A 371 -14.32 -7.40 -16.53
CA THR A 371 -14.71 -6.96 -15.19
C THR A 371 -16.05 -7.58 -14.77
N THR A 372 -17.07 -7.50 -15.64
CA THR A 372 -18.39 -8.10 -15.38
C THR A 372 -18.30 -9.60 -15.17
N ARG A 373 -17.55 -10.32 -16.03
CA ARG A 373 -17.36 -11.77 -15.89
C ARG A 373 -16.71 -12.14 -14.56
N LYS A 374 -15.68 -11.38 -14.15
CA LYS A 374 -14.97 -11.62 -12.88
C LYS A 374 -15.86 -11.33 -11.67
N LEU A 375 -16.67 -10.27 -11.71
CA LEU A 375 -17.67 -9.96 -10.68
C LEU A 375 -18.71 -11.07 -10.51
N VAL A 376 -19.31 -11.53 -11.62
CA VAL A 376 -20.29 -12.63 -11.59
C VAL A 376 -19.67 -13.89 -11.00
N GLY A 377 -18.46 -14.25 -11.44
CA GLY A 377 -17.74 -15.40 -10.91
C GLY A 377 -17.44 -15.28 -9.41
N PHE A 378 -17.00 -14.10 -8.95
CA PHE A 378 -16.74 -13.84 -7.53
C PHE A 378 -18.01 -13.99 -6.68
N ARG A 379 -19.12 -13.38 -7.10
CA ARG A 379 -20.41 -13.44 -6.39
C ARG A 379 -20.98 -14.86 -6.33
N ARG A 380 -20.89 -15.63 -7.42
CA ARG A 380 -21.32 -17.05 -7.42
C ARG A 380 -20.54 -17.89 -6.42
N ARG A 381 -19.20 -17.72 -6.35
CA ARG A 381 -18.37 -18.43 -5.36
C ARG A 381 -18.69 -18.00 -3.93
N ALA A 382 -18.94 -16.70 -3.69
CA ALA A 382 -19.32 -16.21 -2.38
C ALA A 382 -20.67 -16.82 -1.93
N ALA A 383 -21.69 -16.81 -2.79
CA ALA A 383 -22.98 -17.42 -2.50
C ALA A 383 -22.89 -18.93 -2.23
N ALA A 384 -22.07 -19.66 -3.00
CA ALA A 384 -21.85 -21.09 -2.77
C ALA A 384 -21.17 -21.37 -1.42
N ARG A 385 -20.23 -20.52 -0.99
CA ARG A 385 -19.60 -20.63 0.34
C ARG A 385 -20.58 -20.32 1.48
N GLU A 386 -21.46 -19.35 1.29
CA GLU A 386 -22.53 -19.04 2.26
C GLU A 386 -23.50 -20.22 2.39
N ALA A 387 -23.94 -20.80 1.27
CA ALA A 387 -24.85 -21.96 1.27
C ALA A 387 -24.23 -23.25 1.86
N ALA A 388 -22.90 -23.39 1.82
CA ALA A 388 -22.21 -24.53 2.43
C ALA A 388 -21.99 -24.39 3.94
N GLN A 389 -22.24 -23.20 4.50
CA GLN A 389 -22.07 -22.88 5.93
C GLN A 389 -23.41 -22.71 6.67
N SER A 390 -24.52 -22.71 5.93
CA SER A 390 -25.91 -22.77 6.41
C SER A 390 -26.40 -24.20 6.40
#